data_AF-A0AAJ7CE39-F1
#
_entry.id   AF-A0AAJ7CE39-F1
#
_cell.length_a   1.000
_cell.length_b   1.000
_cell.length_c   1.000
_cell.angle_alpha   90.00
_cell.angle_beta   90.00
_cell.angle_gamma   90.00
#
_symmetry.space_group_name_H-M   'P 1'
#
loop_
_entity.id
_entity.type
_entity.pdbx_description
1 polymer ?
#
loop_
_entity_poly.entity_id
_entity_poly.type
_entity_poly.pdbx_seq_one_letter_code
_entity_poly.pdbx_strand_id
1 'polypeptide(L)'
;MLSVILLIFLVDRSFAIYKVINSKSSAVAFKYNDGVQGESGLHECQLDEVCSAVHKRFWMPTLSERFCRCSNGIECPWQWDKNPDNVSMTLNNRSHLKFCTTKKTTCTHKQLAVTVYGKGNSSNAYLVPHNVTVNCLCPKTHYWKLQKYSYEENDNIIQVFRCVKDMKILHYPIKRVWTPNNHLEVPALKIVYNTDCTGNLK
;
A
#
# COMPACT_ATOMS: atom_id res chain seq x y z
N MET A 1 8.79 34.44 -50.79
CA MET A 1 8.12 33.32 -50.12
C MET A 1 9.18 32.40 -49.52
N LEU A 2 9.44 32.46 -48.21
CA LEU A 2 10.12 31.39 -47.49
C LEU A 2 9.42 31.27 -46.14
N SER A 3 8.64 30.20 -46.00
CA SER A 3 7.85 29.90 -44.81
C SER A 3 8.78 29.18 -43.81
N VAL A 4 9.07 29.84 -42.69
CA VAL A 4 9.87 29.24 -41.60
C VAL A 4 8.93 28.42 -40.73
N ILE A 5 8.95 27.09 -40.90
CA ILE A 5 8.19 26.18 -40.05
C ILE A 5 9.01 25.92 -38.78
N LEU A 6 8.61 26.57 -37.69
CA LEU A 6 9.13 26.37 -36.34
C LEU A 6 8.57 25.04 -35.79
N LEU A 7 9.36 23.97 -35.84
CA LEU A 7 9.05 22.70 -35.19
C LEU A 7 9.20 22.85 -33.67
N ILE A 8 8.10 23.17 -32.99
CA ILE A 8 8.01 23.06 -31.53
C ILE A 8 7.92 21.58 -31.20
N PHE A 9 9.02 20.98 -30.74
CA PHE A 9 9.01 19.68 -30.10
C PHE A 9 8.24 19.81 -28.79
N LEU A 10 6.94 19.51 -28.82
CA LEU A 10 6.16 19.20 -27.63
C LEU A 10 6.73 17.90 -27.06
N VAL A 11 7.68 18.02 -26.15
CA VAL A 11 8.11 16.91 -25.33
C VAL A 11 6.95 16.61 -24.41
N ASP A 12 6.11 15.65 -24.80
CA ASP A 12 5.12 15.06 -23.91
C ASP A 12 5.88 14.52 -22.70
N ARG A 13 5.93 15.32 -21.63
CA ARG A 13 6.32 14.80 -20.32
C ARG A 13 5.18 13.91 -19.91
N SER A 14 5.29 12.63 -20.23
CA SER A 14 4.58 11.59 -19.52
C SER A 14 4.96 11.73 -18.04
N PHE A 15 4.13 12.43 -17.27
CA PHE A 15 4.28 12.55 -15.83
C PHE A 15 4.08 11.15 -15.26
N ALA A 16 5.19 10.47 -14.96
CA ALA A 16 5.13 9.19 -14.30
C ALA A 16 4.59 9.43 -12.88
N ILE A 17 3.46 8.79 -12.55
CA ILE A 17 2.77 8.90 -11.25
C ILE A 17 3.65 8.42 -10.08
N TYR A 18 4.79 7.80 -10.38
CA TYR A 18 5.76 7.30 -9.41
C TYR A 18 7.15 7.20 -10.05
N LYS A 19 8.19 7.20 -9.22
CA LYS A 19 9.57 6.93 -9.61
C LYS A 19 10.01 5.57 -9.09
N VAL A 20 10.76 4.80 -9.90
CA VAL A 20 11.35 3.52 -9.48
C VAL A 20 12.87 3.55 -9.61
N ILE A 21 13.57 3.15 -8.55
CA ILE A 21 15.03 2.99 -8.52
C ILE A 21 15.34 1.52 -8.27
N ASN A 22 16.06 0.88 -9.19
CA ASN A 22 16.41 -0.53 -9.08
C ASN A 22 17.82 -0.70 -8.50
N SER A 23 17.94 -1.42 -7.39
CA SER A 23 19.22 -1.89 -6.86
C SER A 23 19.50 -3.29 -7.40
N LYS A 24 20.48 -3.39 -8.31
CA LYS A 24 20.92 -4.69 -8.87
C LYS A 24 21.62 -5.55 -7.82
N SER A 25 22.45 -4.95 -6.96
CA SER A 25 23.23 -5.66 -5.94
C SER A 25 22.35 -6.28 -4.86
N SER A 26 21.26 -5.61 -4.49
CA SER A 26 20.34 -6.09 -3.44
C SER A 26 19.10 -6.80 -3.99
N ALA A 27 18.93 -6.88 -5.32
CA ALA A 27 17.73 -7.42 -5.98
C ALA A 27 16.42 -6.82 -5.42
N VAL A 28 16.39 -5.49 -5.27
CA VAL A 28 15.23 -4.71 -4.80
C VAL A 28 14.94 -3.53 -5.74
N ALA A 29 13.66 -3.25 -5.95
CA ALA A 29 13.19 -2.03 -6.59
C ALA A 29 12.53 -1.13 -5.53
N PHE A 30 12.97 0.12 -5.44
CA PHE A 30 12.38 1.14 -4.58
C PHE A 30 11.41 1.99 -5.38
N LYS A 31 10.17 2.12 -4.92
CA LYS A 31 9.13 2.93 -5.55
C LYS A 31 8.81 4.13 -4.67
N TYR A 32 8.81 5.31 -5.27
CA TYR A 32 8.51 6.59 -4.64
C TYR A 32 7.31 7.24 -5.34
N ASN A 33 6.54 8.01 -4.60
CA ASN A 33 5.38 8.74 -5.15
C ASN A 33 5.80 9.85 -6.11
N ASP A 34 4.81 10.39 -6.83
CA ASP A 34 5.01 11.52 -7.73
C ASP A 34 5.68 12.72 -7.03
N GLY A 35 6.57 13.39 -7.75
CA GLY A 35 7.41 14.48 -7.24
C GLY A 35 8.60 14.04 -6.39
N VAL A 36 8.64 12.80 -5.88
CA VAL A 36 9.74 12.33 -5.01
C VAL A 36 10.83 11.65 -5.85
N GLN A 37 12.04 12.22 -5.79
CA GLN A 37 13.17 11.75 -6.59
C GLN A 37 14.02 10.67 -5.92
N GLY A 38 13.78 10.38 -4.64
CA GLY A 38 14.50 9.41 -3.83
C GLY A 38 14.27 9.64 -2.33
N GLU A 39 15.04 8.98 -1.47
CA GLU A 39 14.86 9.04 -0.01
C GLU A 39 14.93 10.46 0.57
N SER A 40 15.77 11.34 0.03
CA SER A 40 15.89 12.73 0.50
C SER A 40 14.65 13.58 0.21
N GLY A 41 13.80 13.17 -0.72
CA GLY A 41 12.54 13.83 -1.03
C GLY A 41 11.37 13.35 -0.17
N LEU A 42 11.57 12.36 0.71
CA LEU A 42 10.54 11.87 1.61
C LEU A 42 10.45 12.75 2.87
N HIS A 43 9.23 12.95 3.37
CA HIS A 43 8.99 13.58 4.66
C HIS A 43 9.42 12.64 5.80
N GLU A 44 9.64 13.22 6.98
CA GLU A 44 9.90 12.41 8.19
C GLU A 44 8.63 11.71 8.66
N CYS A 45 8.74 10.42 8.94
CA CYS A 45 7.63 9.63 9.42
C CYS A 45 7.08 10.19 10.74
N GLN A 46 5.77 10.40 10.79
CA GLN A 46 5.08 10.68 12.03
C GLN A 46 5.00 9.43 12.92
N LEU A 47 4.59 9.63 14.17
CA LEU A 47 4.27 8.51 15.03
C LEU A 47 3.20 7.63 14.36
N ASP A 48 3.39 6.33 14.44
CA ASP A 48 2.51 5.31 13.89
C ASP A 48 2.39 5.22 12.36
N GLU A 49 3.11 6.04 11.62
CA GLU A 49 3.19 5.99 10.17
C GLU A 49 3.99 4.78 9.68
N VAL A 50 3.50 4.15 8.62
CA VAL A 50 4.20 3.11 7.88
C VAL A 50 5.27 3.78 7.03
N CYS A 51 6.52 3.36 7.19
CA CYS A 51 7.62 3.94 6.42
C CYS A 51 7.81 3.27 5.05
N SER A 52 7.47 1.98 4.94
CA SER A 52 7.46 1.28 3.65
C SER A 52 6.45 0.13 3.59
N ALA A 53 6.02 -0.22 2.37
CA ALA A 53 5.35 -1.48 2.07
C ALA A 53 6.27 -2.34 1.19
N VAL A 54 6.59 -3.54 1.67
CA VAL A 54 7.49 -4.47 0.99
C VAL A 54 6.69 -5.61 0.37
N HIS A 55 6.88 -5.88 -0.92
CA HIS A 55 6.16 -6.90 -1.68
C HIS A 55 7.12 -7.93 -2.28
N LYS A 56 6.87 -9.20 -1.96
CA LYS A 56 7.53 -10.34 -2.60
C LYS A 56 6.91 -10.62 -3.96
N ARG A 57 7.66 -10.32 -5.03
CA ARG A 57 7.26 -10.60 -6.41
C ARG A 57 7.85 -11.94 -6.86
N PHE A 58 7.15 -12.67 -7.73
CA PHE A 58 7.57 -14.01 -8.18
C PHE A 58 8.76 -13.98 -9.14
N TRP A 59 8.69 -13.12 -10.16
CA TRP A 59 9.64 -13.08 -11.28
C TRP A 59 10.38 -11.75 -11.40
N MET A 60 10.28 -10.92 -10.36
CA MET A 60 10.89 -9.60 -10.31
C MET A 60 11.56 -9.40 -8.95
N PRO A 61 12.55 -8.50 -8.86
CA PRO A 61 13.10 -8.01 -7.59
C PRO A 61 12.00 -7.72 -6.56
N THR A 62 12.28 -7.85 -5.27
CA THR A 62 11.33 -7.38 -4.23
C THR A 62 11.00 -5.90 -4.47
N LEU A 63 9.75 -5.50 -4.30
CA LEU A 63 9.35 -4.09 -4.40
C LEU A 63 9.25 -3.51 -2.99
N SER A 64 9.93 -2.40 -2.73
CA SER A 64 9.76 -1.59 -1.52
C SER A 64 9.14 -0.26 -1.90
N GLU A 65 7.85 -0.09 -1.62
CA GLU A 65 7.17 1.20 -1.76
C GLU A 65 7.50 2.07 -0.55
N ARG A 66 8.02 3.27 -0.79
CA ARG A 66 8.58 4.17 0.23
C ARG A 66 7.60 5.31 0.48
N PHE A 67 7.20 5.47 1.75
CA PHE A 67 6.22 6.50 2.15
C PHE A 67 6.87 7.68 2.88
N CYS A 68 7.80 7.40 3.81
CA CYS A 68 8.46 8.41 4.62
C CYS A 68 9.84 7.92 5.08
N ARG A 69 10.71 8.83 5.53
CA ARG A 69 12.03 8.52 6.11
C ARG A 69 11.96 8.50 7.64
N CYS A 70 12.62 7.53 8.28
CA CYS A 70 12.72 7.53 9.74
C CYS A 70 13.69 8.62 10.22
N SER A 71 13.41 9.19 11.39
CA SER A 71 14.29 10.19 12.02
C SER A 71 15.54 9.54 12.62
N ASN A 72 16.51 10.37 13.05
CA ASN A 72 17.75 9.95 13.72
C ASN A 72 18.66 9.03 12.89
N GLY A 73 18.60 9.12 11.56
CA GLY A 73 19.45 8.32 10.66
C GLY A 73 19.10 6.83 10.64
N ILE A 74 17.99 6.43 11.25
CA ILE A 74 17.48 5.06 11.16
C ILE A 74 16.99 4.83 9.73
N GLU A 75 17.42 3.75 9.11
CA GLU A 75 16.90 3.37 7.79
C GLU A 75 15.55 2.68 7.95
N CYS A 76 14.53 3.11 7.21
CA CYS A 76 13.26 2.39 7.19
C CYS A 76 13.48 1.01 6.56
N PRO A 77 13.10 -0.10 7.23
CA PRO A 77 13.28 -1.45 6.71
C PRO A 77 12.65 -1.61 5.32
N TRP A 78 13.32 -2.31 4.43
CA TRP A 78 12.89 -2.50 3.03
C TRP A 78 13.04 -3.93 2.52
N GLN A 79 13.67 -4.80 3.31
CA GLN A 79 13.87 -6.19 2.94
C GLN A 79 12.60 -7.02 3.14
N TRP A 80 12.44 -8.01 2.27
CA TRP A 80 11.40 -9.01 2.42
C TRP A 80 11.91 -10.14 3.32
N ASP A 81 11.19 -10.38 4.42
CA ASP A 81 11.52 -11.42 5.38
C ASP A 81 10.34 -12.36 5.53
N LYS A 82 10.58 -13.67 5.51
CA LYS A 82 9.49 -14.66 5.70
C LYS A 82 8.87 -14.56 7.10
N ASN A 83 9.69 -14.17 8.08
CA ASN A 83 9.30 -13.98 9.47
C ASN A 83 9.48 -12.50 9.81
N PRO A 84 8.41 -11.69 9.70
CA PRO A 84 8.50 -10.26 9.94
C PRO A 84 8.89 -9.95 11.39
N ASP A 85 9.85 -9.04 11.56
CA ASP A 85 10.32 -8.56 12.87
C ASP A 85 9.25 -7.74 13.61
N ASN A 86 9.57 -7.32 14.83
CA ASN A 86 8.72 -6.47 15.67
C ASN A 86 8.42 -5.06 15.09
N VAL A 87 9.16 -4.63 14.07
CA VAL A 87 8.90 -3.41 13.27
C VAL A 87 8.11 -3.68 11.99
N SER A 88 7.57 -4.89 11.83
CA SER A 88 6.89 -5.32 10.61
C SER A 88 5.49 -5.84 10.92
N MET A 89 4.52 -5.50 10.07
CA MET A 89 3.18 -6.08 10.10
C MET A 89 2.91 -6.84 8.82
N THR A 90 2.43 -8.08 8.94
CA THR A 90 1.99 -8.85 7.77
C THR A 90 0.69 -8.28 7.23
N LEU A 91 0.73 -7.86 5.97
CA LEU A 91 -0.46 -7.48 5.23
C LEU A 91 -1.00 -8.69 4.48
N ASN A 92 -0.13 -9.39 3.75
CA ASN A 92 -0.45 -10.71 3.22
C ASN A 92 0.74 -11.67 3.12
N ASN A 93 0.52 -12.88 2.60
CA ASN A 93 1.56 -13.91 2.43
C ASN A 93 2.77 -13.44 1.58
N ARG A 94 2.64 -12.27 0.93
CA ARG A 94 3.62 -11.69 0.01
C ARG A 94 3.83 -10.19 0.23
N SER A 95 3.31 -9.63 1.32
CA SER A 95 3.54 -8.22 1.62
C SER A 95 3.54 -7.91 3.11
N HIS A 96 4.43 -6.99 3.49
CA HIS A 96 4.60 -6.50 4.84
C HIS A 96 4.60 -4.98 4.86
N LEU A 97 4.00 -4.39 5.88
CA LEU A 97 4.20 -2.99 6.23
C LEU A 97 5.36 -2.90 7.20
N LYS A 98 6.25 -1.93 7.02
CA LYS A 98 7.41 -1.69 7.87
C LYS A 98 7.26 -0.36 8.61
N PHE A 99 7.73 -0.32 9.84
CA PHE A 99 7.67 0.84 10.72
C PHE A 99 9.07 1.25 11.17
N CYS A 100 9.22 2.51 11.58
CA CYS A 100 10.46 2.99 12.19
C CYS A 100 10.64 2.49 13.62
N THR A 101 9.54 2.15 14.32
CA THR A 101 9.55 1.74 15.73
C THR A 101 8.61 0.55 15.98
N THR A 102 8.83 -0.15 17.07
CA THR A 102 8.20 -1.46 17.41
C THR A 102 6.90 -1.35 18.20
N LYS A 103 6.48 -0.14 18.56
CA LYS A 103 5.53 0.07 19.66
C LYS A 103 4.08 0.20 19.17
N LYS A 104 3.49 -0.91 18.72
CA LYS A 104 2.04 -0.95 18.43
C LYS A 104 1.30 -1.96 19.30
N THR A 105 0.19 -1.50 19.88
CA THR A 105 -0.69 -2.33 20.68
C THR A 105 -1.61 -3.16 19.79
N THR A 106 -2.21 -4.21 20.35
CA THR A 106 -3.19 -5.04 19.63
C THR A 106 -4.55 -4.35 19.60
N CYS A 107 -5.21 -4.33 18.44
CA CYS A 107 -6.55 -3.75 18.29
C CYS A 107 -7.62 -4.56 19.03
N THR A 108 -8.58 -3.86 19.61
CA THR A 108 -9.85 -4.43 20.07
C THR A 108 -10.87 -4.57 18.94
N HIS A 109 -11.95 -5.32 19.18
CA HIS A 109 -12.98 -5.56 18.18
C HIS A 109 -13.66 -4.24 17.75
N LYS A 110 -13.75 -4.01 16.43
CA LYS A 110 -14.26 -2.81 15.74
C LYS A 110 -13.45 -1.53 15.99
N GLN A 111 -12.29 -1.59 16.64
CA GLN A 111 -11.40 -0.44 16.77
C GLN A 111 -10.85 -0.01 15.41
N LEU A 112 -10.69 1.30 15.22
CA LEU A 112 -10.00 1.86 14.06
C LEU A 112 -8.55 1.37 14.06
N ALA A 113 -8.16 0.69 13.00
CA ALA A 113 -6.87 0.04 12.88
C ALA A 113 -5.94 0.77 11.91
N VAL A 114 -6.45 1.19 10.75
CA VAL A 114 -5.62 1.75 9.68
C VAL A 114 -6.33 2.90 9.00
N THR A 115 -5.58 3.94 8.68
CA THR A 115 -6.00 5.02 7.79
C THR A 115 -5.02 5.08 6.61
N VAL A 116 -5.56 5.06 5.39
CA VAL A 116 -4.78 5.18 4.15
C VAL A 116 -5.15 6.49 3.48
N TYR A 117 -4.15 7.31 3.22
CA TYR A 117 -4.24 8.52 2.43
C TYR A 117 -3.58 8.25 1.08
N GLY A 118 -4.31 8.53 0.01
CA GLY A 118 -3.81 8.30 -1.34
C GLY A 118 -4.47 9.22 -2.34
N LYS A 119 -4.05 9.08 -3.60
CA LYS A 119 -4.69 9.74 -4.74
C LYS A 119 -5.36 8.72 -5.64
N GLY A 120 -6.53 9.05 -6.15
CA GLY A 120 -7.15 8.29 -7.23
C GLY A 120 -6.25 8.34 -8.46
N ASN A 121 -6.16 7.24 -9.20
CA ASN A 121 -5.58 7.29 -10.53
C ASN A 121 -6.54 7.97 -11.52
N SER A 122 -6.07 8.26 -12.74
CA SER A 122 -6.87 8.94 -13.78
C SER A 122 -8.18 8.24 -14.17
N SER A 123 -8.34 6.96 -13.85
CA SER A 123 -9.58 6.20 -14.05
C SER A 123 -10.36 5.89 -12.77
N ASN A 124 -9.93 6.40 -11.61
CA ASN A 124 -10.39 6.03 -10.26
C ASN A 124 -10.46 4.50 -10.01
N ALA A 125 -9.79 3.73 -10.86
CA ALA A 125 -9.67 2.30 -10.77
C ALA A 125 -8.76 1.88 -9.63
N TYR A 126 -7.78 2.70 -9.21
CA TYR A 126 -6.93 2.40 -8.08
C TYR A 126 -6.43 3.59 -7.26
N LEU A 127 -6.24 3.34 -5.96
CA LEU A 127 -5.66 4.27 -5.00
C LEU A 127 -4.13 4.13 -5.01
N VAL A 128 -3.42 5.23 -5.22
CA VAL A 128 -1.98 5.32 -5.02
C VAL A 128 -1.74 5.86 -3.61
N PRO A 129 -1.37 5.02 -2.62
CA PRO A 129 -1.16 5.47 -1.26
C PRO A 129 0.08 6.35 -1.17
N HIS A 130 -0.03 7.49 -0.49
CA HIS A 130 1.12 8.33 -0.16
C HIS A 130 1.43 8.40 1.32
N ASN A 131 0.44 8.11 2.19
CA ASN A 131 0.63 7.98 3.62
C ASN A 131 -0.28 6.86 4.16
N VAL A 132 0.25 6.05 5.06
CA VAL A 132 -0.50 5.01 5.75
C VAL A 132 -0.20 5.08 7.25
N THR A 133 -1.23 5.25 8.06
CA THR A 133 -1.13 5.26 9.52
C THR A 133 -1.78 4.00 10.08
N VAL A 134 -1.09 3.31 10.98
CA VAL A 134 -1.61 2.09 11.62
C VAL A 134 -1.73 2.32 13.12
N ASN A 135 -2.93 2.52 13.65
CA ASN A 135 -3.11 2.86 15.07
C ASN A 135 -2.89 1.67 16.00
N CYS A 136 -3.17 0.45 15.52
CA CYS A 136 -2.99 -0.78 16.27
C CYS A 136 -2.83 -1.99 15.33
N LEU A 137 -2.25 -3.07 15.84
CA LEU A 137 -2.08 -4.32 15.10
C LEU A 137 -3.32 -5.19 15.25
N CYS A 138 -3.92 -5.59 14.14
CA CYS A 138 -5.01 -6.55 14.18
C CYS A 138 -4.50 -7.95 14.53
N PRO A 139 -5.13 -8.67 15.48
CA PRO A 139 -4.82 -10.06 15.74
C PRO A 139 -4.98 -10.91 14.48
N LYS A 140 -4.26 -12.03 14.39
CA LYS A 140 -4.39 -13.01 13.30
C LYS A 140 -5.80 -13.59 13.14
N THR A 141 -6.64 -13.50 14.16
CA THR A 141 -8.04 -13.95 14.14
C THR A 141 -9.02 -12.88 13.64
N HIS A 142 -8.51 -11.74 13.19
CA HIS A 142 -9.28 -10.60 12.71
C HIS A 142 -8.93 -10.27 11.24
N TYR A 143 -9.72 -9.41 10.62
CA TYR A 143 -9.47 -8.84 9.31
C TYR A 143 -9.76 -7.33 9.32
N TRP A 144 -9.18 -6.60 8.38
CA TRP A 144 -9.47 -5.18 8.18
C TRP A 144 -10.75 -5.02 7.38
N LYS A 145 -11.72 -4.29 7.94
CA LYS A 145 -12.96 -3.97 7.25
C LYS A 145 -13.01 -2.47 6.98
N LEU A 146 -13.28 -2.10 5.73
CA LEU A 146 -13.51 -0.70 5.36
C LEU A 146 -14.66 -0.14 6.20
N GLN A 147 -14.40 0.95 6.90
CA GLN A 147 -15.35 1.68 7.73
C GLN A 147 -15.81 2.96 7.04
N LYS A 148 -14.89 3.73 6.47
CA LYS A 148 -15.17 4.99 5.79
C LYS A 148 -14.32 5.10 4.53
N TYR A 149 -14.93 5.65 3.49
CA TYR A 149 -14.27 6.05 2.25
C TYR A 149 -14.67 7.50 2.00
N SER A 150 -13.70 8.41 1.87
CA SER A 150 -13.96 9.84 1.65
C SER A 150 -13.14 10.34 0.46
N TYR A 151 -13.76 11.19 -0.36
CA TYR A 151 -13.07 11.97 -1.40
C TYR A 151 -12.84 13.37 -0.87
N GLU A 152 -11.64 13.89 -1.05
CA GLU A 152 -11.22 15.23 -0.71
C GLU A 152 -10.79 15.99 -1.98
N GLU A 153 -10.46 17.27 -1.83
CA GLU A 153 -9.96 18.09 -2.93
C GLU A 153 -8.68 17.49 -3.55
N ASN A 154 -8.45 17.78 -4.84
CA ASN A 154 -7.27 17.33 -5.60
C ASN A 154 -7.14 15.80 -5.73
N ASP A 155 -8.27 15.11 -5.92
CA ASP A 155 -8.36 13.65 -6.07
C ASP A 155 -7.80 12.84 -4.89
N ASN A 156 -7.68 13.50 -3.73
CA ASN A 156 -7.25 12.85 -2.50
C ASN A 156 -8.37 11.96 -1.98
N ILE A 157 -7.99 10.78 -1.51
CA ILE A 157 -8.90 9.76 -1.01
C ILE A 157 -8.41 9.30 0.36
N ILE A 158 -9.33 9.23 1.30
CA ILE A 158 -9.08 8.69 2.64
C ILE A 158 -9.89 7.42 2.82
N GLN A 159 -9.20 6.33 3.13
CA GLN A 159 -9.82 5.07 3.53
C GLN A 159 -9.52 4.77 4.99
N VAL A 160 -10.56 4.50 5.75
CA VAL A 160 -10.45 4.15 7.17
C VAL A 160 -10.90 2.70 7.34
N PHE A 161 -10.06 1.90 7.98
CA PHE A 161 -10.32 0.49 8.25
C PHE A 161 -10.39 0.23 9.75
N ARG A 162 -11.33 -0.64 10.12
CA ARG A 162 -11.47 -1.15 11.49
C ARG A 162 -11.13 -2.63 11.57
N CYS A 163 -10.68 -3.05 12.75
CA CYS A 163 -10.36 -4.43 13.05
C CYS A 163 -11.64 -5.24 13.35
N VAL A 164 -11.97 -6.28 12.60
CA VAL A 164 -13.17 -7.09 12.84
C VAL A 164 -12.78 -8.55 13.06
N LYS A 165 -13.38 -9.18 14.06
CA LYS A 165 -13.15 -10.59 14.38
C LYS A 165 -13.68 -11.45 13.24
N ASP A 166 -12.89 -12.39 12.77
CA ASP A 166 -13.34 -13.38 11.80
C ASP A 166 -14.31 -14.33 12.50
N MET A 167 -15.57 -14.33 12.09
CA MET A 167 -16.54 -15.33 12.52
C MET A 167 -16.43 -16.49 11.54
N LYS A 168 -15.54 -17.45 11.84
CA LYS A 168 -15.56 -18.76 11.18
C LYS A 168 -16.92 -19.39 11.49
N ILE A 169 -17.87 -19.28 10.56
CA ILE A 169 -19.09 -20.07 10.63
C ILE A 169 -18.67 -21.52 10.42
N LEU A 170 -18.81 -22.34 11.45
CA LEU A 170 -18.63 -23.79 11.42
C LEU A 170 -19.84 -24.40 10.67
N HIS A 171 -19.94 -24.24 9.35
CA HIS A 171 -20.95 -24.92 8.54
C HIS A 171 -20.38 -25.36 7.18
N TYR A 172 -20.42 -26.68 6.97
CA TYR A 172 -20.56 -27.49 5.73
C TYR A 172 -20.11 -26.90 4.36
N PRO A 173 -19.54 -27.71 3.45
CA PRO A 173 -19.03 -27.24 2.17
C PRO A 173 -20.14 -26.64 1.30
N ILE A 174 -20.20 -25.31 1.26
CA ILE A 174 -21.00 -24.59 0.27
C ILE A 174 -20.28 -24.78 -1.07
N LYS A 175 -20.86 -25.60 -1.95
CA LYS A 175 -20.46 -25.69 -3.36
C LYS A 175 -20.47 -24.28 -3.94
N ARG A 176 -19.31 -23.83 -4.43
CA ARG A 176 -19.13 -22.60 -5.19
C ARG A 176 -20.10 -22.59 -6.38
N VAL A 177 -21.09 -21.70 -6.35
CA VAL A 177 -21.83 -21.33 -7.55
C VAL A 177 -21.02 -20.25 -8.25
N TRP A 178 -20.46 -20.60 -9.42
CA TRP A 178 -19.96 -19.61 -10.37
C TRP A 178 -21.17 -18.96 -11.03
N THR A 179 -21.38 -17.67 -10.78
CA THR A 179 -22.26 -16.85 -11.63
C THR A 179 -21.41 -16.22 -12.73
N PRO A 180 -21.69 -16.51 -14.02
CA PRO A 180 -21.11 -15.75 -15.12
C PRO A 180 -21.87 -14.42 -15.23
N ASN A 181 -21.15 -13.31 -15.33
CA ASN A 181 -21.64 -11.93 -15.49
C ASN A 181 -21.99 -11.18 -14.20
N ASN A 182 -21.00 -10.49 -13.66
CA ASN A 182 -21.12 -9.07 -13.25
C ASN A 182 -19.70 -8.48 -13.14
N HIS A 183 -19.20 -7.99 -14.28
CA HIS A 183 -17.99 -7.19 -14.34
C HIS A 183 -18.28 -5.79 -13.84
N LEU A 184 -17.88 -5.51 -12.60
CA LEU A 184 -17.41 -4.20 -12.14
C LEU A 184 -16.57 -4.43 -10.86
N GLU A 185 -15.51 -5.23 -11.04
CA GLU A 185 -14.38 -5.26 -10.13
C GLU A 185 -13.64 -3.93 -10.27
N VAL A 186 -13.89 -3.00 -9.35
CA VAL A 186 -13.11 -1.77 -9.23
C VAL A 186 -11.70 -2.16 -8.79
N PRO A 187 -10.63 -1.97 -9.60
CA PRO A 187 -9.28 -2.51 -9.38
C PRO A 187 -8.49 -1.92 -8.20
N ALA A 188 -9.14 -1.36 -7.18
CA ALA A 188 -8.49 -0.33 -6.37
C ALA A 188 -7.60 -0.81 -5.24
N LEU A 189 -7.51 -2.14 -5.06
CA LEU A 189 -7.08 -2.67 -3.77
C LEU A 189 -6.71 -4.15 -3.86
N LYS A 190 -5.66 -4.47 -4.62
CA LYS A 190 -4.95 -5.75 -4.39
C LYS A 190 -4.14 -5.76 -3.09
N ILE A 191 -4.09 -4.62 -2.39
CA ILE A 191 -3.33 -4.44 -1.14
C ILE A 191 -4.22 -4.61 0.10
N VAL A 192 -5.54 -4.32 0.08
CA VAL A 192 -6.35 -4.40 1.31
C VAL A 192 -7.74 -5.05 1.17
N TYR A 193 -8.26 -5.38 -0.03
CA TYR A 193 -9.65 -5.89 -0.11
C TYR A 193 -9.83 -7.39 0.15
N ASN A 194 -8.79 -8.22 0.18
CA ASN A 194 -9.02 -9.66 0.36
C ASN A 194 -7.96 -10.41 1.17
N THR A 195 -7.39 -9.74 2.16
CA THR A 195 -6.36 -10.34 3.00
C THR A 195 -6.89 -10.40 4.42
N ASP A 196 -7.24 -11.60 4.88
CA ASP A 196 -7.29 -11.86 6.32
C ASP A 196 -5.98 -11.37 6.94
N CYS A 197 -5.94 -10.96 8.21
CA CYS A 197 -4.67 -10.60 8.88
C CYS A 197 -3.68 -11.80 9.01
N THR A 198 -4.01 -12.94 8.40
CA THR A 198 -3.16 -14.12 8.18
C THR A 198 -2.50 -14.15 6.80
N GLY A 199 -2.88 -13.25 5.90
CA GLY A 199 -2.31 -13.07 4.58
C GLY A 199 -2.78 -13.99 3.46
N ASN A 200 -3.88 -14.70 3.67
CA ASN A 200 -4.51 -15.49 2.63
C ASN A 200 -5.45 -14.62 1.78
N LEU A 201 -5.38 -14.80 0.46
CA LEU A 201 -6.36 -14.29 -0.50
C LEU A 201 -7.66 -15.06 -0.29
N LYS A 202 -8.73 -14.38 0.14
CA LYS A 202 -10.10 -14.91 0.04
C LYS A 202 -10.64 -14.77 -1.39
#